data_AF-A0A1B7IS16-F1
#
_entry.id   AF-A0A1B7IS16-F1
#
_cell.length_a   1.000
_cell.length_b   1.000
_cell.length_c   1.000
_cell.angle_alpha   90.00
_cell.angle_beta   90.00
_cell.angle_gamma   90.00
#
_symmetry.space_group_name_H-M   'P 1'
#
loop_
_entity.id
_entity.type
_entity.pdbx_description
1 polymer ?
#
loop_
_entity_poly.entity_id
_entity_poly.type
_entity_poly.pdbx_seq_one_letter_code
_entity_poly.pdbx_strand_id
1 'polypeptide(L)'
;MEAWLAGAEVRTETTNTSLVEFLIGGSAFSVPGIVLHYQQRSIRFTPIFLYGQGVTGCVEASLCTADNIQPLYRLYMRCGMRDDWTLCPAGTLSVKPDPFDEEAFFTLIASLLPG
;
A
#
# COMPACT_ATOMS: atom_id res chain seq x y z
N MET A 1 -1.09 13.74 -11.46
CA MET A 1 -0.36 12.50 -11.12
C MET A 1 0.46 11.99 -12.30
N GLU A 2 -0.05 12.08 -13.53
CA GLU A 2 0.62 11.69 -14.78
C GLU A 2 2.03 12.28 -15.03
N ALA A 3 2.30 13.52 -14.61
CA ALA A 3 3.52 14.24 -15.01
C ALA A 3 4.84 13.73 -14.40
N TRP A 4 4.79 13.07 -13.22
CA TRP A 4 6.01 12.61 -12.53
C TRP A 4 6.48 11.22 -12.98
N LEU A 5 5.60 10.44 -13.59
CA LEU A 5 5.92 9.16 -14.22
C LEU A 5 6.09 9.29 -15.74
N ALA A 6 5.94 10.49 -16.29
CA ALA A 6 6.07 10.74 -17.72
C ALA A 6 7.48 10.37 -18.19
N GLY A 7 7.58 9.30 -18.99
CA GLY A 7 8.86 8.75 -19.48
C GLY A 7 9.37 7.54 -18.70
N ALA A 8 8.82 7.26 -17.52
CA ALA A 8 8.94 5.94 -16.91
C ALA A 8 7.93 5.01 -17.60
N GLU A 9 8.29 3.76 -17.92
CA GLU A 9 7.34 2.77 -18.42
C GLU A 9 6.36 2.28 -17.32
N VAL A 10 6.20 3.07 -16.26
CA VAL A 10 5.34 2.79 -15.11
C VAL A 10 3.97 3.41 -15.36
N ARG A 11 2.92 2.59 -15.29
CA ARG A 11 1.52 3.01 -15.44
C ARG A 11 0.80 2.92 -14.10
N THR A 12 -0.16 3.82 -13.87
CA THR A 12 -1.00 3.76 -12.66
C THR A 12 -2.42 3.33 -13.01
N GLU A 13 -3.03 2.53 -12.14
CA GLU A 13 -4.43 2.10 -12.24
C GLU A 13 -5.10 2.28 -10.88
N THR A 14 -6.33 2.80 -10.88
CA THR A 14 -7.17 2.83 -9.68
C THR A 14 -8.01 1.57 -9.60
N THR A 15 -7.99 0.92 -8.44
CA THR A 15 -8.83 -0.24 -8.15
C THR A 15 -9.86 0.10 -7.08
N ASN A 16 -10.84 -0.77 -6.89
CA ASN A 16 -11.81 -0.64 -5.80
C ASN A 16 -11.75 -1.89 -4.93
N THR A 17 -11.54 -1.70 -3.63
CA THR A 17 -11.53 -2.77 -2.64
C THR A 17 -12.72 -2.62 -1.71
N SER A 18 -13.48 -3.69 -1.54
CA SER A 18 -14.56 -3.71 -0.55
C SER A 18 -13.97 -3.96 0.83
N LEU A 19 -14.20 -3.02 1.75
CA LEU A 19 -13.85 -3.16 3.16
C LEU A 19 -15.09 -3.26 4.01
N VAL A 20 -15.04 -4.12 5.02
CA VAL A 20 -16.05 -4.21 6.08
C VAL A 20 -15.52 -3.46 7.30
N GLU A 21 -16.27 -2.49 7.79
CA GLU A 21 -15.89 -1.69 8.96
C GLU A 21 -16.94 -1.80 10.06
N PHE A 22 -16.50 -2.19 11.25
CA PHE A 22 -17.37 -2.37 12.41
C PHE A 22 -17.86 -1.04 12.99
N LEU A 23 -17.07 0.02 12.91
CA LEU A 23 -17.46 1.34 13.41
C LEU A 23 -18.64 1.98 12.65
N ILE A 24 -18.88 1.52 11.41
CA ILE A 24 -20.05 1.93 10.60
C ILE A 24 -21.15 0.86 10.60
N GLY A 25 -21.24 0.05 11.65
CA GLY A 25 -22.28 -0.96 11.82
C GLY A 25 -22.03 -2.24 11.02
N GLY A 26 -20.77 -2.56 10.69
CA GLY A 26 -20.40 -3.80 9.99
C GLY A 26 -20.77 -3.80 8.50
N SER A 27 -20.98 -2.63 7.90
CA SER A 27 -21.33 -2.50 6.49
C SER A 27 -20.09 -2.57 5.61
N ALA A 28 -20.26 -3.10 4.40
CA ALA A 28 -19.25 -3.08 3.36
C ALA A 28 -19.29 -1.76 2.58
N PHE A 29 -18.14 -1.16 2.30
CA PHE A 29 -18.00 0.03 1.48
C PHE A 29 -16.78 -0.08 0.56
N SER A 30 -16.80 0.66 -0.55
CA SER A 30 -15.73 0.63 -1.54
C SER A 30 -14.66 1.68 -1.19
N VAL A 31 -13.41 1.25 -1.11
CA VAL A 31 -12.24 2.13 -0.94
C VAL A 31 -11.36 2.04 -2.17
N PRO A 32 -10.94 3.18 -2.76
CA PRO A 32 -10.03 3.14 -3.89
C PRO A 32 -8.66 2.59 -3.47
N GLY A 33 -8.15 1.65 -4.25
CA GLY A 33 -6.76 1.20 -4.21
C GLY A 33 -5.98 1.78 -5.39
N ILE A 34 -4.67 1.56 -5.38
CA ILE A 34 -3.77 2.00 -6.44
C ILE A 34 -2.91 0.81 -6.86
N VAL A 35 -2.69 0.66 -8.16
CA VAL A 35 -1.75 -0.29 -8.73
C VAL A 35 -0.72 0.48 -9.56
N LEU A 36 0.55 0.15 -9.36
CA LEU A 36 1.65 0.59 -10.21
C LEU A 36 2.09 -0.58 -11.07
N HIS A 37 2.05 -0.41 -12.39
CA HIS A 37 2.39 -1.45 -13.37
C HIS A 37 3.72 -1.14 -14.04
N TYR A 38 4.57 -2.15 -14.17
CA TYR A 38 5.79 -2.11 -14.98
C TYR A 38 5.93 -3.45 -15.72
N GLN A 39 5.81 -3.42 -17.05
CA GLN A 39 5.79 -4.62 -17.89
C GLN A 39 4.75 -5.65 -17.40
N GLN A 40 5.17 -6.86 -17.01
CA GLN A 40 4.31 -7.94 -16.47
C GLN A 40 4.29 -7.99 -14.93
N ARG A 41 4.84 -6.96 -14.27
CA ARG A 41 4.88 -6.86 -12.81
C ARG A 41 4.03 -5.68 -12.37
N SER A 42 3.46 -5.78 -11.18
CA SER A 42 2.76 -4.66 -10.58
C SER A 42 2.94 -4.62 -9.07
N ILE A 43 2.86 -3.45 -8.47
CA ILE A 43 2.68 -3.30 -7.03
C ILE A 43 1.25 -2.85 -6.79
N ARG A 44 0.51 -3.66 -6.03
CA ARG A 44 -0.86 -3.35 -5.63
C ARG A 44 -0.89 -2.84 -4.20
N PHE A 45 -1.36 -1.61 -4.02
CA PHE A 45 -1.68 -1.01 -2.74
C PHE A 45 -3.14 -1.31 -2.39
N THR A 46 -3.36 -2.31 -1.55
CA THR A 46 -4.68 -2.82 -1.18
C THR A 46 -5.07 -2.31 0.20
N PRO A 47 -6.12 -1.49 0.35
CA PRO A 47 -6.69 -1.21 1.66
C PRO A 47 -7.09 -2.52 2.35
N ILE A 48 -6.71 -2.71 3.62
CA ILE A 48 -7.04 -3.92 4.40
C ILE A 48 -8.09 -3.62 5.47
N PHE A 49 -7.93 -2.52 6.21
CA PHE A 49 -8.87 -2.12 7.24
C PHE A 49 -8.76 -0.62 7.52
N LEU A 50 -9.79 -0.07 8.16
CA LEU A 50 -9.76 1.24 8.81
C LEU A 50 -9.92 1.06 10.33
N TYR A 51 -9.51 2.08 11.08
CA TYR A 51 -9.73 2.23 12.53
C TYR A 51 -9.46 0.99 13.40
N GLY A 52 -8.46 0.20 13.04
CA GLY A 52 -8.04 -0.99 13.76
C GLY A 52 -6.65 -0.83 14.36
N GLN A 53 -6.35 -1.59 15.41
CA GLN A 53 -4.97 -1.73 15.93
C GLN A 53 -4.24 -0.41 16.28
N GLY A 54 -4.99 0.64 16.65
CA GLY A 54 -4.42 1.94 17.01
C GLY A 54 -3.97 2.80 15.81
N VAL A 55 -4.43 2.49 14.60
CA VAL A 55 -4.18 3.27 13.38
C VAL A 55 -5.51 3.67 12.72
N THR A 56 -5.51 4.72 11.90
CA THR A 56 -6.69 5.11 11.12
C THR A 56 -6.92 4.19 9.92
N GLY A 57 -5.87 3.64 9.34
CA GLY A 57 -6.00 2.72 8.21
C GLY A 57 -4.74 1.93 7.96
N CYS A 58 -4.90 0.79 7.29
CA CYS A 58 -3.82 -0.07 6.85
C CYS A 58 -3.98 -0.38 5.36
N VAL A 59 -2.89 -0.23 4.62
CA VAL A 59 -2.77 -0.59 3.20
C VAL A 59 -1.62 -1.57 3.07
N GLU A 60 -1.83 -2.68 2.38
CA GLU A 60 -0.75 -3.62 2.05
C GLU A 60 -0.25 -3.35 0.64
N ALA A 61 1.07 -3.21 0.51
CA ALA A 61 1.76 -3.16 -0.76
C ALA A 61 2.27 -4.57 -1.09
N SER A 62 1.75 -5.14 -2.17
CA SER A 62 2.15 -6.47 -2.66
C SER A 62 2.75 -6.37 -4.05
N LEU A 63 3.87 -7.06 -4.27
CA LEU A 63 4.39 -7.32 -5.61
C LEU A 63 3.57 -8.45 -6.24
N CYS A 64 3.00 -8.19 -7.39
CA CYS A 64 2.27 -9.16 -8.19
C CYS A 64 3.05 -9.43 -9.48
N THR A 65 3.28 -10.69 -9.76
CA THR A 65 3.77 -11.21 -11.04
C THR A 65 2.71 -12.15 -11.62
N ALA A 66 2.94 -12.67 -12.82
CA ALA A 66 2.01 -13.61 -13.45
C ALA A 66 1.69 -14.83 -12.56
N ASP A 67 2.67 -15.30 -11.77
CA ASP A 67 2.57 -16.56 -11.04
C ASP A 67 2.48 -16.38 -9.51
N ASN A 68 2.70 -15.17 -9.00
CA ASN A 68 2.84 -14.97 -7.56
C ASN A 68 2.36 -13.60 -7.08
N ILE A 69 1.85 -13.57 -5.84
CA ILE A 69 1.57 -12.35 -5.09
C ILE A 69 2.39 -12.40 -3.80
N GLN A 70 3.34 -11.48 -3.66
CA GLN A 70 4.21 -11.36 -2.51
C GLN A 70 3.93 -10.06 -1.76
N PRO A 71 3.37 -10.12 -0.55
CA PRO A 71 3.30 -8.97 0.34
C PRO A 71 4.70 -8.45 0.66
N LEU A 72 4.94 -7.16 0.43
CA LEU A 72 6.21 -6.50 0.72
C LEU A 72 6.15 -5.72 2.03
N TYR A 73 5.15 -4.84 2.14
CA TYR A 73 5.02 -3.91 3.25
C TYR A 73 3.56 -3.67 3.64
N ARG A 74 3.37 -3.24 4.88
CA ARG A 74 2.14 -2.62 5.37
C ARG A 74 2.40 -1.15 5.67
N LEU A 75 1.55 -0.31 5.10
CA LEU A 75 1.51 1.12 5.30
C LEU A 75 0.39 1.45 6.28
N TYR A 76 0.70 2.17 7.34
CA TYR A 76 -0.25 2.55 8.37
C TYR A 76 -0.49 4.06 8.35
N MET A 77 -1.75 4.43 8.26
CA MET A 77 -2.19 5.82 8.36
C MET A 77 -2.37 6.19 9.83
N ARG A 78 -1.70 7.26 10.27
CA ARG A 78 -1.79 7.82 11.62
C ARG A 78 -1.55 6.78 12.72
N CYS A 79 -0.31 6.30 12.82
CA CYS A 79 0.07 5.32 13.83
C CYS A 79 0.40 6.00 15.18
N GLY A 80 -0.48 5.85 16.17
CA GLY A 80 -0.32 6.45 17.49
C GLY A 80 -0.42 7.99 17.43
N MET A 81 0.63 8.68 17.88
CA MET A 81 0.70 10.16 17.90
C MET A 81 1.28 10.77 16.62
N ARG A 82 1.68 9.95 15.63
CA ARG A 82 2.20 10.45 14.36
C ARG A 82 1.05 10.66 13.40
N ASP A 83 0.98 11.83 12.78
CA ASP A 83 0.00 12.11 11.72
C ASP A 83 0.46 11.60 10.35
N ASP A 84 1.76 11.34 10.19
CA ASP A 84 2.36 10.83 8.96
C ASP A 84 2.10 9.33 8.75
N TRP A 85 2.23 8.90 7.50
CA TRP A 85 2.21 7.49 7.14
C TRP A 85 3.47 6.79 7.65
N THR A 86 3.32 5.55 8.10
CA THR A 86 4.44 4.70 8.50
C THR A 86 4.43 3.38 7.76
N LEU A 87 5.59 2.72 7.70
CA LEU A 87 5.85 1.51 6.94
C LEU A 87 6.41 0.43 7.87
N CYS A 88 5.92 -0.79 7.70
CA CYS A 88 6.53 -2.01 8.24
C CYS A 88 6.66 -3.06 7.13
N PRO A 89 7.71 -3.90 7.12
CA PRO A 89 7.73 -5.08 6.27
C PRO A 89 6.52 -5.98 6.53
N ALA A 90 6.01 -6.62 5.48
CA ALA A 90 4.90 -7.55 5.62
C ALA A 90 5.31 -8.75 6.49
N GLY A 91 4.43 -9.17 7.39
CA GLY A 91 4.67 -10.29 8.30
C GLY A 91 5.45 -9.95 9.58
N THR A 92 5.93 -8.72 9.75
CA THR A 92 6.56 -8.25 11.01
C THR A 92 5.67 -7.27 11.77
N LEU A 93 5.63 -7.47 13.10
CA LEU A 93 5.09 -6.49 14.03
C LEU A 93 6.24 -5.61 14.51
N SER A 94 6.42 -4.45 13.90
CA SER A 94 7.42 -3.48 14.38
C SER A 94 6.85 -2.68 15.54
N VAL A 95 7.59 -2.64 16.66
CA VAL A 95 7.29 -1.78 17.81
C VAL A 95 7.50 -0.30 17.46
N LYS A 96 8.34 -0.01 16.45
CA LYS A 96 8.61 1.34 15.95
C LYS A 96 8.58 1.30 14.42
N PRO A 97 7.44 1.63 13.79
CA PRO A 97 7.36 1.65 12.34
C PRO A 97 8.17 2.82 11.78
N ASP A 98 8.77 2.60 10.60
CA ASP A 98 9.58 3.58 9.89
C ASP A 98 8.68 4.62 9.23
N PRO A 99 9.13 5.87 9.05
CA PRO A 99 8.39 6.85 8.28
C PRO A 99 8.23 6.36 6.83
N PHE A 100 7.05 6.58 6.24
CA PHE A 100 6.84 6.36 4.81
C PHE A 100 7.02 7.69 4.08
N ASP A 101 8.26 7.98 3.72
CA ASP A 101 8.66 9.16 2.94
C ASP A 101 8.94 8.79 1.47
N GLU A 102 9.45 9.76 0.70
CA GLU A 102 9.77 9.59 -0.72
C GLU A 102 10.83 8.51 -0.96
N GLU A 103 11.85 8.41 -0.11
CA GLU A 103 12.90 7.40 -0.22
C GLU A 103 12.36 5.99 0.06
N ALA A 104 11.51 5.86 1.09
CA ALA A 104 10.81 4.62 1.38
C ALA A 104 9.89 4.19 0.23
N PHE A 105 9.20 5.15 -0.40
CA PHE A 105 8.39 4.89 -1.60
C PHE A 105 9.24 4.37 -2.77
N PHE A 106 10.35 5.03 -3.10
CA PHE A 106 11.23 4.58 -4.20
C PHE A 106 11.86 3.21 -3.92
N THR A 107 12.26 2.95 -2.67
CA THR A 107 12.77 1.64 -2.25
C THR A 107 11.72 0.54 -2.45
N LEU A 108 10.47 0.83 -2.07
CA LEU A 108 9.36 -0.10 -2.26
C LEU A 108 9.11 -0.38 -3.75
N ILE A 109 9.05 0.65 -4.59
CA ILE A 109 8.76 0.48 -6.02
C ILE A 109 9.95 -0.02 -6.84
N ALA A 110 11.17 0.03 -6.32
CA ALA A 110 12.34 -0.59 -6.95
C ALA A 110 12.16 -2.09 -7.18
N SER A 111 11.32 -2.77 -6.37
CA SER A 111 10.95 -4.18 -6.56
C SER A 111 10.17 -4.47 -7.85
N LEU A 112 9.63 -3.43 -8.52
CA LEU A 112 9.05 -3.56 -9.87
C LEU A 112 10.11 -3.85 -10.93
N LEU A 113 11.33 -3.36 -10.74
CA LEU A 113 12.38 -3.47 -11.75
C LEU A 113 12.91 -4.92 -11.78
N PRO A 114 13.26 -5.45 -12.96
CA PRO A 114 14.03 -6.68 -13.05
C PRO A 114 15.39 -6.46 -12.38
N GLY A 115 15.78 -7.39 -11.52
CA GLY A 115 17.11 -7.43 -10.90
C GLY A 115 18.17 -8.00 -11.83
#